data_AF-A0A838KRW1-F1
#
_entry.id   AF-A0A838KRW1-F1
#
_cell.length_a   1.000
_cell.length_b   1.000
_cell.length_c   1.000
_cell.angle_alpha   90.00
_cell.angle_beta   90.00
_cell.angle_gamma   90.00
#
_symmetry.space_group_name_H-M   'P 1'
#
loop_
_entity.id
_entity.type
_entity.pdbx_description
1 polymer ?
#
loop_
_entity_poly.entity_id
_entity_poly.type
_entity_poly.pdbx_seq_one_letter_code
_entity_poly.pdbx_strand_id
1 'polypeptide(L)' 'MDNGFPEALHVDLDDVRHLEMRYSRARPDRIELAVEYVGGRIRVYEVDRFLIERLLEQLQYRGA' A
#
# COMPACT_ATOMS: atom_id res chain seq x y z
N MET A 1 -13.16 -0.76 -19.93
CA MET A 1 -13.02 -2.00 -19.14
C MET A 1 -13.04 -1.56 -17.70
N ASP A 2 -14.10 -1.92 -17.00
CA ASP A 2 -14.27 -1.63 -15.58
C ASP A 2 -13.47 -2.68 -14.81
N ASN A 3 -12.41 -2.24 -14.13
CA ASN A 3 -11.42 -3.14 -13.52
C ASN A 3 -11.90 -3.73 -12.19
N GLY A 4 -13.18 -3.59 -11.82
CA GLY A 4 -13.75 -4.13 -10.59
C GLY A 4 -13.16 -3.51 -9.31
N PHE A 5 -12.35 -2.46 -9.44
CA PHE A 5 -11.90 -1.66 -8.32
C PHE A 5 -13.00 -0.66 -8.00
N PRO A 6 -13.47 -0.56 -6.74
CA PRO A 6 -14.43 0.46 -6.36
C PRO A 6 -13.87 1.83 -6.78
N GLU A 7 -14.59 2.60 -7.60
CA GLU A 7 -14.20 3.95 -8.01
C GLU A 7 -13.84 4.84 -6.80
N ALA A 8 -14.38 4.52 -5.62
CA ALA A 8 -14.08 5.14 -4.33
C ALA A 8 -12.68 4.87 -3.74
N LEU A 9 -11.90 3.96 -4.32
CA LEU A 9 -10.52 3.63 -3.93
C LEU A 9 -9.49 4.10 -4.97
N HIS A 10 -9.85 5.09 -5.80
CA HIS A 10 -8.84 5.80 -6.58
C HIS A 10 -7.97 6.62 -5.60
N VAL A 11 -6.82 6.07 -5.24
CA VAL A 11 -5.80 6.79 -4.49
C VAL A 11 -4.95 7.50 -5.54
N ASP A 12 -5.16 8.81 -5.66
CA ASP A 12 -4.20 9.64 -6.37
C ASP A 12 -2.90 9.63 -5.56
N LEU A 13 -1.80 9.22 -6.21
CA LEU A 13 -0.49 9.18 -5.57
C LEU A 13 0.06 10.59 -5.34
N ASP A 14 -0.40 11.58 -6.11
CA ASP A 14 -0.02 12.98 -5.92
C ASP A 14 -0.57 13.55 -4.59
N ASP A 15 -1.67 12.95 -4.08
CA ASP A 15 -2.24 13.27 -2.78
C ASP A 15 -1.56 12.51 -1.63
N VAL A 16 -0.59 11.61 -1.89
CA VAL A 16 0.13 10.88 -0.85
C VAL A 16 1.38 11.67 -0.45
N ARG A 17 1.37 12.17 0.79
CA ARG A 17 2.52 12.87 1.38
C ARG A 17 3.56 11.91 1.94
N HIS A 18 3.11 10.86 2.62
CA HIS A 18 4.00 9.88 3.23
C HIS A 18 3.40 8.48 3.20
N LEU A 19 4.25 7.49 2.95
CA LEU A 19 3.89 6.07 2.95
C LEU A 19 4.90 5.32 3.80
N GLU A 20 4.43 4.66 4.85
CA GLU A 20 5.26 3.82 5.73
C GLU A 20 4.74 2.38 5.74
N MET A 21 5.65 1.42 5.59
CA MET A 21 5.38 0.00 5.77
C MET A 21 6.08 -0.49 7.05
N ARG A 22 5.31 -1.11 7.95
CA ARG A 22 5.82 -1.62 9.22
C ARG A 22 5.60 -3.13 9.31
N TYR A 23 6.68 -3.84 9.56
CA TYR A 23 6.66 -5.29 9.76
C TYR A 23 6.48 -5.61 11.24
N SER A 24 5.40 -6.33 11.56
CA SER A 24 5.16 -6.77 12.93
C SER A 24 5.87 -8.10 13.20
N ARG A 25 6.66 -8.17 14.28
CA ARG A 25 7.19 -9.45 14.76
C ARG A 25 6.12 -10.36 15.34
N ALA A 26 5.04 -9.78 15.88
CA ALA A 26 3.94 -10.53 16.48
C ALA A 26 2.97 -11.10 15.44
N ARG A 27 2.88 -10.47 14.26
CA ARG A 27 2.08 -10.91 13.11
C ARG A 27 2.95 -10.95 11.86
N PRO A 28 3.81 -11.96 11.72
CA PRO A 28 4.81 -12.00 10.66
C PRO A 28 4.22 -12.18 9.26
N ASP A 29 2.95 -12.56 9.15
CA ASP A 29 2.16 -12.69 7.93
C ASP A 29 1.46 -11.37 7.52
N ARG A 30 1.52 -10.33 8.35
CA ARG A 30 0.85 -9.05 8.12
C ARG A 30 1.84 -7.89 8.07
N ILE A 31 1.52 -6.91 7.25
CA ILE A 31 2.18 -5.61 7.20
C ILE A 31 1.16 -4.55 7.56
N GLU A 32 1.56 -3.60 8.40
CA GLU A 32 0.82 -2.35 8.58
C GLU A 32 1.32 -1.33 7.56
N LEU A 33 0.40 -0.81 6.75
CA LEU A 33 0.66 0.25 5.79
C LEU A 33 0.00 1.55 6.28
N ALA A 34 0.81 2.54 6.64
CA ALA A 34 0.34 3.87 7.01
C ALA A 34 0.49 4.81 5.81
N VAL A 35 -0.61 5.42 5.39
CA VAL A 35 -0.67 6.42 4.32
C VAL A 35 -1.07 7.76 4.93
N GLU A 36 -0.17 8.74 4.87
CA GLU A 36 -0.49 10.14 5.15
C GLU A 36 -0.77 10.85 3.83
N TYR A 37 -1.95 11.45 3.73
CA TYR A 37 -2.36 12.26 2.58
C TYR A 37 -2.03 13.74 2.81
N VAL A 38 -1.90 14.49 1.72
CA VAL A 38 -1.87 15.95 1.73
C VAL A 38 -3.14 16.45 2.43
N GLY A 39 -2.96 17.31 3.45
CA GLY A 39 -4.03 17.72 4.36
C GLY A 39 -4.05 16.97 5.70
N GLY A 40 -3.09 16.08 5.95
CA GLY A 40 -2.86 15.45 7.27
C GLY A 40 -3.80 14.29 7.60
N ARG A 41 -4.59 13.83 6.63
CA ARG A 41 -5.42 12.63 6.80
C ARG A 41 -4.51 11.40 6.80
N ILE A 42 -4.62 10.56 7.83
CA ILE A 42 -3.87 9.31 7.93
C ILE A 42 -4.84 8.13 7.78
N ARG A 43 -4.48 7.14 6.98
CA ARG A 43 -5.16 5.84 6.90
C ARG A 43 -4.17 4.72 7.17
N VAL A 44 -4.57 3.75 7.96
CA VAL A 44 -3.76 2.56 8.27
C VAL A 44 -4.49 1.34 7.72
N TYR A 45 -3.76 0.51 6.98
CA TYR A 45 -4.25 -0.73 6.40
C TYR A 45 -3.45 -1.90 6.96
N GLU A 46 -4.12 -2.98 7.32
CA GLU A 46 -3.47 -4.26 7.55
C GLU A 46 -3.51 -5.05 6.23
N VAL A 47 -2.34 -5.40 5.71
CA VAL A 47 -2.21 -6.04 4.41
C VAL A 47 -1.49 -7.37 4.57
N ASP A 48 -1.85 -8.34 3.71
CA ASP A 48 -1.13 -9.60 3.61
C ASP A 48 0.31 -9.36 3.14
N ARG A 49 1.28 -9.89 3.89
CA ARG A 49 2.69 -9.70 3.63
C ARG A 49 3.13 -10.33 2.32
N PHE A 50 2.68 -11.54 2.03
CA PHE A 50 3.08 -12.27 0.84
C PHE A 50 2.64 -11.53 -0.42
N LEU A 51 1.41 -10.98 -0.41
CA LEU A 51 0.91 -10.17 -1.53
C LEU A 51 1.78 -8.93 -1.77
N ILE A 52 2.13 -8.18 -0.73
CA ILE A 52 2.95 -6.97 -0.86
C ILE A 52 4.36 -7.31 -1.35
N GLU A 53 5.01 -8.33 -0.80
CA GLU A 53 6.34 -8.76 -1.23
C GLU A 53 6.33 -9.15 -2.72
N ARG A 54 5.32 -9.91 -3.17
CA ARG A 54 5.14 -10.26 -4.59
C ARG A 54 4.95 -9.05 -5.50
N LEU A 55 4.19 -8.05 -5.07
CA LEU A 55 3.98 -6.82 -5.84
C LEU A 55 5.28 -6.01 -5.95
N LEU A 56 6.05 -5.92 -4.85
CA LEU A 56 7.34 -5.24 -4.84
C LEU A 56 8.36 -5.94 -5.76
N GLU A 57 8.41 -7.27 -5.76
CA GLU A 57 9.22 -8.06 -6.70
C GLU A 57 8.89 -7.72 -8.16
N GLN A 58 7.60 -7.66 -8.50
CA GLN A 58 7.15 -7.34 -9.85
C GLN A 58 7.50 -5.91 -10.28
N LEU A 59 7.41 -4.94 -9.35
CA LEU A 59 7.78 -3.55 -9.62
C LEU A 59 9.28 -3.40 -9.86
N GLN A 60 10.12 -4.09 -9.08
CA GLN A 60 11.57 -4.09 -9.27
C GLN A 60 11.96 -4.70 -10.62
N TYR A 61 11.27 -5.78 -11.05
CA TYR A 61 11.49 -6.38 -12.36
C TYR A 61 11.13 -5.45 -13.52
N ARG A 62 10.15 -4.54 -13.33
CA ARG A 62 9.69 -3.61 -14.37
C ARG A 62 10.56 -2.34 -14.50
N GLY A 63 11.44 -2.11 -13.54
CA GLY A 63 12.42 -1.00 -13.56
C GLY A 63 13.77 -1.36 -14.20
N ALA A 64 13.92 -2.59 -14.72
CA ALA A 64 15.12 -3.10 -15.38
C ALA A 64 15.01 -3.09 -16.92
#